data_AF-A0A2G6HHU6-F1
#
_entry.id   AF-A0A2G6HHU6-F1
#
_cell.length_a   1.000
_cell.length_b   1.000
_cell.length_c   1.000
_cell.angle_alpha   90.00
_cell.angle_beta   90.00
_cell.angle_gamma   90.00
#
_symmetry.space_group_name_H-M   'P 1'
#
loop_
_entity.id
_entity.type
_entity.pdbx_description
1 polymer ?
#
loop_
_entity_poly.entity_id
_entity_poly.type
_entity_poly.pdbx_seq_one_letter_code
_entity_poly.pdbx_strand_id
1 'polypeptide(L)'
;MRKLKSWVPGLLMVSPSILLVIVFVYGLIGQNIATSLEQATTKSGRVLAEGGFANYIELLSWDRYQHALWNLLILTIVFVGGTMFFGLLW
;
A
#
# COMPACT_ATOMS: atom_id res chain seq x y z
N MET A 1 -26.31 24.98 11.51
CA MET A 1 -26.88 24.68 10.18
C MET A 1 -26.24 25.44 9.00
N ARG A 2 -25.78 26.70 9.16
CA ARG A 2 -25.20 27.50 8.03
C ARG A 2 -23.85 26.99 7.47
N LYS A 3 -23.00 26.38 8.31
CA LYS A 3 -21.69 25.82 7.87
C LYS A 3 -21.81 24.50 7.09
N LEU A 4 -22.83 23.68 7.37
CA LEU A 4 -23.07 22.45 6.62
C LEU A 4 -23.46 22.76 5.17
N LYS A 5 -24.26 23.81 4.97
CA LYS A 5 -24.75 24.23 3.65
C LYS A 5 -23.66 24.81 2.74
N SER A 6 -22.53 25.30 3.27
CA SER A 6 -21.48 25.91 2.47
C SER A 6 -20.48 24.91 1.88
N TRP A 7 -20.28 23.74 2.50
CA TRP A 7 -19.32 22.73 2.02
C TRP A 7 -19.96 21.62 1.18
N VAL A 8 -21.28 21.38 1.35
CA VAL A 8 -22.03 20.36 0.58
C VAL A 8 -21.97 20.59 -0.94
N PRO A 9 -22.11 21.81 -1.49
CA PRO A 9 -21.97 22.02 -2.93
C PRO A 9 -20.56 21.71 -3.46
N GLY A 10 -19.52 22.06 -2.68
CA GLY A 10 -18.13 21.74 -3.03
C GLY A 10 -17.85 20.24 -2.99
N LEU A 11 -18.38 19.55 -1.98
CA LEU A 11 -18.27 18.08 -1.89
C LEU A 11 -19.03 17.40 -3.04
N LEU A 12 -20.21 17.91 -3.43
CA LEU A 12 -20.97 17.36 -4.53
C LEU A 12 -20.23 17.49 -5.87
N MET A 13 -19.51 18.61 -6.09
CA MET A 13 -18.68 18.79 -7.29
C MET A 13 -17.52 17.79 -7.38
N VAL A 14 -16.85 17.49 -6.25
CA VAL A 14 -15.71 16.55 -6.23
C VAL A 14 -16.18 15.10 -6.02
N SER A 15 -17.45 14.89 -5.65
CA SER A 15 -18.01 13.57 -5.36
C SER A 15 -17.82 12.53 -6.49
N PRO A 16 -17.91 12.88 -7.79
CA PRO A 16 -17.67 11.89 -8.85
C PRO A 16 -16.22 11.39 -8.85
N SER A 17 -15.25 12.29 -8.65
CA SER A 17 -13.83 11.92 -8.55
C SER A 17 -13.54 11.09 -7.32
N ILE A 18 -14.12 11.45 -6.16
CA ILE A 18 -13.96 10.68 -4.92
C ILE A 18 -14.54 9.28 -5.10
N LEU A 19 -15.72 9.17 -5.70
CA LEU A 19 -16.37 7.89 -5.93
C LEU A 19 -15.56 6.99 -6.86
N LEU A 20 -14.97 7.56 -7.92
CA LEU A 20 -14.03 6.84 -8.78
C LEU A 20 -12.80 6.36 -8.01
N VAL A 21 -12.20 7.18 -7.15
CA VAL A 21 -11.06 6.77 -6.31
C VAL A 21 -11.46 5.64 -5.37
N ILE A 22 -12.62 5.72 -4.72
CA ILE A 22 -13.11 4.67 -3.83
C ILE A 22 -13.28 3.35 -4.60
N VAL A 23 -13.93 3.37 -5.75
CA VAL A 23 -14.20 2.14 -6.51
C VAL A 23 -12.92 1.57 -7.10
N PHE A 24 -12.15 2.38 -7.82
CA PHE A 24 -11.01 1.87 -8.58
C PHE A 24 -9.75 1.73 -7.75
N VAL A 25 -9.44 2.66 -6.85
CA VAL A 25 -8.23 2.55 -6.03
C VAL A 25 -8.50 1.63 -4.86
N TYR A 26 -9.49 1.94 -4.03
CA TYR A 26 -9.73 1.16 -2.82
C TYR A 26 -10.37 -0.21 -3.12
N GLY A 27 -11.17 -0.33 -4.18
CA GLY A 27 -11.63 -1.65 -4.65
C GLY A 27 -10.48 -2.55 -5.09
N LEU A 28 -9.54 -2.04 -5.88
CA LEU A 28 -8.36 -2.82 -6.29
C LEU A 28 -7.41 -3.10 -5.11
N ILE A 29 -7.26 -2.18 -4.17
CA ILE A 29 -6.52 -2.45 -2.92
C ILE A 29 -7.19 -3.58 -2.14
N GLY A 30 -8.53 -3.55 -2.01
CA GLY A 30 -9.29 -4.60 -1.35
C GLY A 30 -9.10 -5.98 -2.02
N GLN A 31 -9.11 -6.02 -3.35
CA GLN A 31 -8.81 -7.25 -4.10
C GLN A 31 -7.39 -7.75 -3.81
N ASN A 32 -6.39 -6.86 -3.80
CA ASN A 32 -5.02 -7.26 -3.46
C ASN A 32 -4.89 -7.80 -2.04
N ILE A 33 -5.60 -7.21 -1.07
CA ILE A 33 -5.62 -7.70 0.31
C ILE A 33 -6.24 -9.11 0.36
N ALA A 34 -7.35 -9.34 -0.34
CA ALA A 34 -7.97 -10.65 -0.44
C ALA A 34 -6.99 -11.67 -1.04
N THR A 35 -6.37 -11.35 -2.18
CA THR A 35 -5.38 -12.22 -2.84
C THR A 35 -4.15 -12.47 -1.96
N SER A 36 -3.68 -11.50 -1.17
CA SER A 36 -2.54 -11.72 -0.27
C SER A 36 -2.84 -12.69 0.89
N LEU A 37 -4.11 -12.86 1.22
CA LEU A 37 -4.59 -13.84 2.21
C LEU A 37 -4.92 -15.19 1.58
N GLU A 38 -4.91 -15.30 0.26
CA GLU A 38 -5.12 -16.60 -0.41
C GLU A 38 -3.86 -17.47 -0.31
N GLN A 39 -4.05 -18.76 -0.58
CA GLN A 39 -2.96 -19.74 -0.60
C GLN A 39 -2.02 -19.45 -1.78
N ALA A 40 -0.72 -19.32 -1.50
CA ALA A 40 0.28 -19.15 -2.54
C ALA A 40 0.72 -20.52 -3.06
N THR A 41 0.52 -20.79 -4.35
CA THR A 41 0.96 -22.03 -5.00
C THR A 41 1.80 -21.72 -6.23
N THR A 42 2.82 -22.53 -6.48
CA THR A 42 3.57 -22.43 -7.74
C THR A 42 2.79 -23.11 -8.88
N LYS A 43 3.19 -22.85 -10.13
CA LYS A 43 2.54 -23.45 -11.32
C LYS A 43 2.61 -24.98 -11.35
N SER A 44 3.58 -25.59 -10.66
CA SER A 44 3.67 -27.05 -10.48
C SER A 44 2.83 -27.60 -9.33
N GLY A 45 2.00 -26.78 -8.67
CA GLY A 45 1.09 -27.21 -7.60
C GLY A 45 1.70 -27.31 -6.21
N ARG A 46 2.99 -26.99 -6.04
CA ARG A 46 3.62 -26.89 -4.71
C ARG A 46 3.07 -25.68 -3.95
N VAL A 47 2.55 -25.93 -2.76
CA VAL A 47 2.13 -24.90 -1.81
C VAL A 47 3.37 -24.19 -1.28
N LEU A 48 3.40 -22.87 -1.44
CA LEU A 48 4.45 -21.98 -0.95
C LEU A 48 4.05 -21.33 0.37
N ALA A 49 2.77 -21.07 0.58
CA ALA A 49 2.22 -20.57 1.84
C ALA A 49 0.74 -20.99 1.94
N GLU A 50 0.30 -21.38 3.13
CA GLU A 50 -1.02 -22.02 3.34
C GLU A 50 -2.22 -21.05 3.30
N GLY A 51 -1.98 -19.74 3.28
CA GLY A 51 -3.01 -18.71 3.29
C GLY A 51 -3.13 -17.96 4.62
N GLY A 52 -3.92 -16.91 4.61
CA GLY A 52 -4.25 -16.08 5.76
C GLY A 52 -3.08 -15.28 6.33
N PHE A 53 -3.14 -15.02 7.63
CA PHE A 53 -2.09 -14.27 8.34
C PHE A 53 -0.76 -15.04 8.44
N ALA A 54 -0.80 -16.37 8.30
CA ALA A 54 0.40 -17.21 8.30
C ALA A 54 1.35 -16.83 7.16
N ASN A 55 0.82 -16.47 5.97
CA ASN A 55 1.61 -15.99 4.83
C ASN A 55 2.56 -14.85 5.22
N TYR A 56 2.07 -13.88 5.99
CA TYR A 56 2.87 -12.72 6.40
C TYR A 56 3.91 -13.08 7.45
N ILE A 57 3.53 -13.89 8.45
CA ILE A 57 4.44 -14.33 9.51
C ILE A 57 5.58 -15.16 8.90
N GLU A 58 5.25 -16.07 7.98
CA GLU A 58 6.23 -16.87 7.26
C GLU A 58 7.17 -15.99 6.42
N LEU A 59 6.64 -15.08 5.61
CA LEU A 59 7.45 -14.15 4.82
C LEU A 59 8.37 -13.29 5.70
N LEU A 60 7.85 -12.77 6.81
CA LEU A 60 8.61 -11.96 7.75
C LEU A 60 9.67 -12.77 8.51
N SER A 61 9.53 -14.09 8.62
CA SER A 61 10.54 -14.96 9.23
C SER A 61 11.75 -15.21 8.33
N TRP A 62 11.64 -14.93 7.02
CA TRP A 62 12.73 -15.18 6.08
C TRP A 62 13.79 -14.08 6.16
N ASP A 63 15.01 -14.48 6.51
CA ASP A 63 16.19 -13.60 6.64
C ASP A 63 16.43 -12.73 5.39
N ARG A 64 16.33 -13.33 4.20
CA ARG A 64 16.41 -12.61 2.92
C ARG A 64 15.37 -11.49 2.78
N TYR A 65 14.14 -11.74 3.22
CA TYR A 65 13.06 -10.77 3.13
C TYR A 65 13.30 -9.61 4.10
N GLN A 66 13.73 -9.91 5.33
CA GLN A 66 14.12 -8.90 6.31
C GLN A 66 15.29 -8.03 5.81
N HIS A 67 16.31 -8.64 5.21
CA HIS A 67 17.42 -7.89 4.60
C HIS A 67 16.96 -6.96 3.47
N ALA A 68 16.04 -7.41 2.62
CA ALA A 68 15.47 -6.57 1.57
C ALA A 68 14.67 -5.40 2.15
N LEU A 69 13.88 -5.63 3.21
CA LEU A 69 13.14 -4.57 3.91
C LEU A 69 14.08 -3.54 4.54
N TRP A 70 15.18 -3.99 5.15
CA TRP A 70 16.16 -3.10 5.76
C TRP A 70 16.88 -2.25 4.72
N ASN A 71 17.27 -2.84 3.59
CA ASN A 71 17.87 -2.13 2.48
C ASN A 71 16.92 -1.09 1.89
N LEU A 72 15.64 -1.46 1.72
CA LEU A 72 14.60 -0.54 1.23
C LEU A 72 14.45 0.66 2.17
N LEU A 73 14.44 0.44 3.49
CA LEU A 73 14.31 1.50 4.47
C LEU A 73 15.52 2.43 4.46
N ILE A 74 16.75 1.88 4.53
CA ILE A 74 17.98 2.68 4.51
C ILE A 74 18.06 3.49 3.23
N LEU A 75 17.84 2.86 2.08
CA LEU A 75 17.89 3.56 0.79
C LEU A 75 16.89 4.70 0.73
N THR A 76 15.66 4.46 1.21
CA THR A 76 14.62 5.50 1.26
C THR A 76 15.06 6.69 2.13
N ILE A 77 15.57 6.44 3.33
CA ILE A 77 16.01 7.49 4.25
C ILE A 77 17.16 8.30 3.65
N VAL A 78 18.18 7.62 3.12
CA VAL A 78 19.34 8.27 2.50
C VAL A 78 18.92 9.07 1.27
N PHE A 79 18.02 8.52 0.45
CA PHE A 79 17.54 9.19 -0.76
C PHE A 79 16.70 10.43 -0.43
N VAL A 80 15.69 10.31 0.43
CA VAL A 80 14.84 11.43 0.84
C VAL A 80 15.67 12.48 1.57
N GLY A 81 16.50 12.07 2.53
CA GLY A 81 17.39 12.99 3.25
C GLY A 81 18.38 13.70 2.33
N GLY A 82 19.01 12.98 1.40
CA GLY A 82 19.92 13.55 0.41
C GLY A 82 19.23 14.54 -0.52
N THR A 83 18.10 14.15 -1.11
CA THR A 83 17.33 15.03 -2.02
C THR A 83 16.80 16.27 -1.31
N MET A 84 16.36 16.17 -0.06
CA MET A 84 15.98 17.34 0.75
C MET A 84 17.18 18.24 1.05
N PHE A 85 18.31 17.66 1.47
CA PHE A 85 19.51 18.43 1.78
C PHE A 85 20.03 19.20 0.55
N PHE A 86 20.18 18.50 -0.59
CA PHE A 86 20.60 19.15 -1.83
C PHE A 86 19.55 20.12 -2.37
N GLY A 87 18.26 19.82 -2.22
CA GLY A 87 17.18 20.72 -2.62
C GLY A 87 17.10 22.01 -1.80
N LEU A 88 17.65 22.03 -0.57
CA LEU A 88 17.76 23.24 0.26
C LEU A 88 19.05 24.04 0.00
N LEU A 89 20.09 23.40 -0.52
CA LEU A 89 21.36 24.05 -0.86
C LEU A 89 21.36 24.75 -2.23
N TRP A 90 20.37 24.46 -3.06
CA TRP A 90 20.15 25.07 -4.36
C TRP A 90 19.20 26.27 -4.26
#